data_AF-A0A0R1Q166-F1
#
_entry.id   AF-A0A0R1Q166-F1
#
_cell.length_a   1.000
_cell.length_b   1.000
_cell.length_c   1.000
_cell.angle_alpha   90.00
_cell.angle_beta   90.00
_cell.angle_gamma   90.00
#
_symmetry.space_group_name_H-M   'P 1'
#
loop_
_entity.id
_entity.type
_entity.pdbx_description
1 polymer ?
#
loop_
_entity_poly.entity_id
_entity_poly.type
_entity_poly.pdbx_seq_one_letter_code
_entity_poly.pdbx_strand_id
1 'polypeptide(L)'
;MTGLFTALIYLGIFIFRIPIPALVGRPFIHFGNTLAILAVLFLGLRNGALAGIIGLGGFDILNGYALTSWLTMLEIAIVALVVSFLLSVFNYNDSKKNIIIIAIVAGVLKIFTSYCTSIVEALMVGTSFNAAVVASFLSLPATVINSISTAICVPLLYFLLKRIFKIIEKRRN
;
A
#
# COMPACT_ATOMS: atom_id res chain seq x y z
N MET A 1 2.39 -14.87 11.83
CA MET A 1 2.10 -14.33 10.49
C MET A 1 2.13 -12.81 10.43
N THR A 2 1.51 -12.07 11.36
CA THR A 2 1.53 -10.59 11.39
C THR A 2 2.94 -9.98 11.38
N GLY A 3 3.84 -10.45 12.25
CA GLY A 3 5.24 -9.98 12.28
C GLY A 3 6.02 -10.30 10.99
N LEU A 4 5.74 -11.44 10.35
CA LEU A 4 6.32 -11.80 9.05
C LEU A 4 5.87 -10.83 7.95
N PHE A 5 4.57 -10.55 7.86
CA PHE A 5 4.07 -9.55 6.91
C PHE A 5 4.61 -8.16 7.21
N THR A 6 4.74 -7.78 8.48
CA THR A 6 5.37 -6.51 8.90
C THR A 6 6.80 -6.41 8.36
N ALA A 7 7.61 -7.45 8.57
CA ALA A 7 8.99 -7.49 8.09
C ALA A 7 9.06 -7.49 6.55
N LEU A 8 8.18 -8.25 5.88
CA LEU A 8 8.11 -8.27 4.41
C LEU A 8 7.73 -6.90 3.85
N ILE A 9 6.78 -6.19 4.46
CA ILE A 9 6.36 -4.86 4.04
C ILE A 9 7.52 -3.88 4.17
N TYR A 10 8.19 -3.86 5.34
CA TYR A 10 9.36 -3.02 5.60
C TYR A 10 10.51 -3.32 4.62
N LEU A 11 10.89 -4.59 4.46
CA LEU A 11 11.96 -4.98 3.56
C LEU A 11 11.57 -4.76 2.09
N GLY A 12 10.30 -4.94 1.75
CA GLY A 12 9.79 -4.76 0.41
C GLY A 12 9.96 -3.33 -0.09
N ILE A 13 9.63 -2.33 0.74
CA ILE A 13 9.90 -0.93 0.42
C ILE A 13 11.40 -0.58 0.51
N PHE A 14 12.13 -1.18 1.46
CA PHE A 14 13.55 -0.89 1.65
C PHE A 14 14.41 -1.37 0.47
N ILE A 15 14.18 -2.60 0.00
CA ILE A 15 15.00 -3.29 -1.01
C ILE A 15 14.52 -2.96 -2.43
N PHE A 16 13.22 -3.02 -2.71
CA PHE A 16 12.70 -2.89 -4.08
C PHE A 16 12.45 -1.42 -4.46
N ARG A 17 13.53 -0.70 -4.78
CA ARG A 17 13.48 0.71 -5.20
C ARG A 17 13.72 0.87 -6.70
N ILE A 18 12.72 0.52 -7.49
CA ILE A 18 12.75 0.76 -8.94
C ILE A 18 12.31 2.21 -9.19
N PRO A 19 13.20 3.11 -9.64
CA PRO A 19 12.88 4.54 -9.77
C PRO A 19 11.80 4.77 -10.83
N ILE A 20 10.90 5.72 -10.55
CA ILE A 20 9.85 6.16 -11.48
C ILE A 20 10.19 7.58 -11.95
N PRO A 21 10.12 7.87 -13.25
CA PRO A 21 10.24 9.24 -13.75
C PRO A 21 9.17 10.16 -13.14
N ALA A 22 9.57 11.29 -12.55
CA ALA A 22 8.66 12.23 -11.93
C ALA A 22 9.16 13.67 -12.04
N LEU A 23 8.22 14.62 -12.07
CA LEU A 23 8.48 16.06 -12.05
C LEU A 23 8.84 16.56 -10.64
N VAL A 24 8.33 15.89 -9.61
CA VAL A 24 8.51 16.25 -8.20
C VAL A 24 9.01 15.03 -7.44
N GLY A 25 10.08 15.21 -6.65
CA GLY A 25 10.65 14.18 -5.81
C GLY A 25 11.41 13.09 -6.57
N ARG A 26 11.68 11.97 -5.89
CA ARG A 26 12.36 10.79 -6.44
C ARG A 26 11.56 9.52 -6.10
N PRO A 27 10.33 9.40 -6.63
CA PRO A 27 9.49 8.25 -6.32
C PRO A 27 10.07 6.99 -6.93
N PHE A 28 9.72 5.87 -6.32
CA PHE A 28 10.04 4.55 -6.81
C PHE A 28 8.79 3.67 -6.68
N ILE A 29 8.85 2.47 -7.28
CA ILE A 29 7.76 1.51 -7.16
C ILE A 29 7.58 1.11 -5.70
N HIS A 30 6.44 1.49 -5.13
CA HIS A 30 6.18 1.37 -3.70
C HIS A 30 5.55 0.02 -3.36
N PHE A 31 6.36 -1.04 -3.44
CA PHE A 31 5.93 -2.42 -3.19
C PHE A 31 5.31 -2.64 -1.80
N GLY A 32 5.67 -1.82 -0.82
CA GLY A 32 5.07 -1.90 0.52
C GLY A 32 3.54 -1.69 0.52
N ASN A 33 2.97 -0.93 -0.43
CA ASN A 33 1.51 -0.76 -0.54
C ASN A 33 0.85 -2.06 -1.02
N THR A 34 1.45 -2.70 -2.02
CA THR A 34 1.02 -4.02 -2.51
C THR A 34 1.06 -5.05 -1.38
N LEU A 35 2.16 -5.09 -0.62
CA LEU A 35 2.34 -6.03 0.48
C LEU A 35 1.41 -5.75 1.66
N ALA A 36 1.08 -4.49 1.94
CA ALA A 36 0.09 -4.12 2.95
C ALA A 36 -1.32 -4.61 2.57
N ILE A 37 -1.74 -4.44 1.31
CA ILE A 37 -3.02 -4.98 0.83
C ILE A 37 -3.04 -6.51 0.94
N LEU A 38 -1.94 -7.19 0.56
CA LEU A 38 -1.83 -8.63 0.75
C LEU A 38 -1.93 -9.03 2.22
N ALA A 39 -1.32 -8.28 3.13
CA ALA A 39 -1.44 -8.55 4.57
C ALA A 39 -2.91 -8.48 5.04
N VAL A 40 -3.68 -7.51 4.54
CA VAL A 40 -5.13 -7.42 4.83
C VAL A 40 -5.90 -8.58 4.21
N LEU A 41 -5.59 -8.96 2.97
CA LEU A 41 -6.24 -10.10 2.30
C LEU A 41 -5.99 -11.43 3.00
N PHE A 42 -4.81 -11.64 3.58
CA PHE A 42 -4.45 -12.91 4.25
C PHE A 42 -4.72 -12.92 5.76
N LEU A 43 -4.62 -11.77 6.44
CA LEU A 43 -4.72 -11.68 7.91
C LEU A 43 -5.98 -10.98 8.40
N GLY A 44 -6.79 -10.43 7.49
CA GLY A 44 -7.97 -9.63 7.80
C GLY A 44 -7.64 -8.21 8.27
N LEU A 45 -8.69 -7.44 8.59
CA LEU A 45 -8.58 -6.02 8.96
C LEU A 45 -7.58 -5.78 10.08
N ARG A 46 -7.77 -6.40 11.24
CA ARG A 46 -6.99 -6.09 12.46
C ARG A 46 -5.50 -6.39 12.26
N ASN A 47 -5.17 -7.63 11.92
CA ASN A 47 -3.79 -8.06 11.82
C ASN A 47 -3.11 -7.53 10.55
N GLY A 48 -3.83 -7.44 9.43
CA GLY A 48 -3.30 -6.88 8.19
C GLY A 48 -3.03 -5.39 8.29
N ALA A 49 -3.94 -4.61 8.89
CA ALA A 49 -3.72 -3.19 9.15
C ALA A 49 -2.53 -2.97 10.06
N LEU A 50 -2.42 -3.71 11.18
CA LEU A 50 -1.27 -3.61 12.08
C LEU A 50 0.05 -3.92 11.35
N ALA A 51 0.08 -4.98 10.53
CA ALA A 51 1.27 -5.30 9.75
C ALA A 51 1.66 -4.19 8.77
N GLY A 52 0.68 -3.60 8.09
CA GLY A 52 0.91 -2.48 7.17
C GLY A 52 1.35 -1.20 7.88
N ILE A 53 0.67 -0.82 8.96
CA ILE A 53 0.96 0.38 9.75
C ILE A 53 2.36 0.30 10.35
N ILE A 54 2.71 -0.82 10.99
CA ILE A 54 4.02 -1.00 11.61
C ILE A 54 5.09 -1.15 10.52
N GLY A 55 4.81 -1.87 9.43
CA GLY A 55 5.79 -2.11 8.37
C GLY A 55 6.15 -0.85 7.60
N LEU A 56 5.16 -0.11 7.10
CA LEU A 56 5.37 1.12 6.34
C LEU A 56 5.70 2.31 7.24
N GLY A 57 4.94 2.51 8.31
CA GLY A 57 5.22 3.59 9.25
C GLY A 57 6.57 3.41 9.95
N GLY A 58 6.95 2.17 10.28
CA GLY A 58 8.29 1.86 10.80
C GLY A 58 9.39 2.11 9.77
N PHE A 59 9.15 1.84 8.49
CA PHE A 59 10.08 2.24 7.43
C PHE A 59 10.28 3.75 7.41
N ASP A 60 9.20 4.53 7.41
CA ASP A 60 9.28 6.00 7.34
C ASP A 60 10.03 6.56 8.55
N ILE A 61 9.75 6.07 9.75
CA ILE A 61 10.43 6.48 10.98
C ILE A 61 11.94 6.23 10.89
N LEU A 62 12.35 5.07 10.37
CA LEU A 62 13.76 4.66 10.36
C LEU A 62 14.54 5.15 9.12
N ASN A 63 13.87 5.72 8.12
CA ASN A 63 14.48 6.08 6.82
C ASN A 63 14.34 7.58 6.48
N GLY A 64 14.16 8.44 7.47
CA GLY A 64 14.21 9.90 7.29
C GLY A 64 12.87 10.58 7.03
N TYR A 65 11.75 9.87 7.20
CA TYR A 65 10.38 10.36 7.01
C TYR A 65 9.57 10.34 8.32
N ALA A 66 10.24 10.38 9.48
CA ALA A 66 9.59 10.26 10.79
C ALA A 66 8.51 11.33 11.06
N LEU A 67 8.66 12.55 10.53
CA LEU A 67 7.68 13.62 10.72
C LEU A 67 6.39 13.41 9.92
N THR A 68 6.47 12.68 8.80
CA THR A 68 5.32 12.41 7.92
C THR A 68 4.81 10.98 8.05
N SER A 69 5.50 10.11 8.79
CA SER A 69 5.15 8.67 8.93
C SER A 69 3.73 8.42 9.41
N TRP A 70 3.17 9.32 10.22
CA TRP A 70 1.79 9.20 10.71
C TRP A 70 0.75 9.34 9.58
N LEU A 71 1.08 10.10 8.51
CA LEU A 71 0.25 10.17 7.31
C LEU A 71 0.22 8.82 6.61
N THR A 72 1.37 8.18 6.41
CA THR A 72 1.45 6.83 5.84
C THR A 72 0.67 5.82 6.68
N MET A 73 0.81 5.85 8.00
CA MET A 73 0.05 4.98 8.91
C MET A 73 -1.47 5.18 8.74
N LEU A 74 -1.91 6.44 8.63
CA LEU A 74 -3.32 6.78 8.41
C LEU A 74 -3.82 6.29 7.04
N GLU A 75 -3.03 6.46 5.98
CA GLU A 75 -3.38 5.93 4.66
C GLU A 75 -3.58 4.41 4.69
N ILE A 76 -2.70 3.68 5.38
CA ILE A 76 -2.82 2.23 5.49
C ILE A 76 -4.03 1.82 6.31
N ALA A 77 -4.38 2.56 7.35
CA ALA A 77 -5.62 2.33 8.08
C ALA A 77 -6.84 2.46 7.16
N ILE A 78 -6.91 3.51 6.34
CA ILE A 78 -8.00 3.74 5.38
C ILE A 78 -8.04 2.63 4.33
N VAL A 79 -6.90 2.28 3.72
CA VAL A 79 -6.81 1.20 2.73
C VAL A 79 -7.26 -0.12 3.34
N ALA A 80 -6.84 -0.46 4.56
CA ALA A 80 -7.22 -1.69 5.22
C ALA A 80 -8.73 -1.76 5.50
N LEU A 81 -9.35 -0.65 5.90
CA LEU A 81 -10.80 -0.56 6.09
C LEU A 81 -11.54 -0.81 4.78
N VAL A 82 -11.15 -0.13 3.69
CA VAL A 82 -11.80 -0.28 2.39
C VAL A 82 -11.63 -1.69 1.82
N VAL A 83 -10.42 -2.25 1.88
CA VAL A 83 -10.15 -3.62 1.41
C VAL A 83 -10.96 -4.63 2.20
N SER A 84 -11.04 -4.48 3.53
CA SER A 84 -11.82 -5.38 4.40
C SER A 84 -13.32 -5.25 4.15
N PHE A 85 -13.81 -4.03 3.91
CA PHE A 85 -15.19 -3.79 3.52
C PHE A 85 -15.53 -4.49 2.20
N LEU A 86 -14.68 -4.37 1.17
CA LEU A 86 -14.88 -5.06 -0.11
C LEU A 86 -14.87 -6.58 0.03
N LEU A 87 -13.99 -7.13 0.89
CA LEU A 87 -14.01 -8.56 1.21
C LEU A 87 -15.36 -8.97 1.81
N SER A 88 -15.91 -8.18 2.73
CA SER A 88 -17.24 -8.43 3.30
C SER A 88 -18.35 -8.36 2.23
N VAL A 89 -18.31 -7.36 1.34
CA VAL A 89 -19.27 -7.22 0.23
C VAL A 89 -19.22 -8.42 -0.71
N PHE A 90 -18.04 -8.98 -0.94
CA PHE A 90 -17.85 -10.18 -1.75
C PHE A 90 -18.03 -11.50 -0.98
N ASN A 91 -18.57 -11.46 0.24
CA ASN A 91 -18.75 -12.64 1.11
C ASN A 91 -17.46 -13.45 1.28
N TYR A 92 -16.32 -12.76 1.36
CA TYR A 92 -14.99 -13.35 1.47
C TYR A 92 -14.62 -14.32 0.32
N ASN A 93 -15.32 -14.23 -0.80
CA ASN A 93 -15.01 -14.99 -2.01
C ASN A 93 -13.79 -14.38 -2.71
N ASP A 94 -12.70 -15.11 -2.71
CA ASP A 94 -11.41 -14.71 -3.28
C ASP A 94 -11.23 -15.11 -4.76
N SER A 95 -12.33 -15.15 -5.52
CA SER A 95 -12.29 -15.34 -6.97
C SER A 95 -11.37 -14.32 -7.65
N LYS A 96 -10.81 -14.70 -8.81
CA LYS A 96 -9.90 -13.83 -9.59
C LYS A 96 -10.50 -12.44 -9.84
N LYS A 97 -11.79 -12.39 -10.19
CA LYS A 97 -12.52 -11.15 -10.42
C LYS A 97 -12.54 -10.26 -9.17
N ASN A 98 -12.88 -10.82 -8.02
CA ASN A 98 -13.00 -10.06 -6.77
C ASN A 98 -11.66 -9.49 -6.31
N ILE A 99 -10.59 -10.28 -6.37
CA ILE A 99 -9.24 -9.82 -6.02
C ILE A 99 -8.75 -8.72 -6.96
N ILE A 100 -9.02 -8.82 -8.27
CA ILE A 100 -8.70 -7.77 -9.24
C ILE A 100 -9.47 -6.49 -8.93
N ILE A 101 -10.77 -6.58 -8.62
CA ILE A 101 -11.59 -5.41 -8.23
C ILE A 101 -11.02 -4.77 -6.97
N ILE A 102 -10.71 -5.55 -5.92
CA ILE A 102 -10.10 -5.04 -4.69
C ILE A 102 -8.79 -4.31 -4.98
N ALA A 103 -7.93 -4.88 -5.82
CA ALA A 103 -6.64 -4.30 -6.17
C ALA A 103 -6.79 -2.97 -6.92
N ILE A 104 -7.73 -2.89 -7.88
CA ILE A 104 -8.04 -1.65 -8.60
C ILE A 104 -8.60 -0.59 -7.65
N VAL A 105 -9.57 -0.94 -6.82
CA VAL A 105 -10.18 0.02 -5.87
C VAL A 105 -9.16 0.52 -4.86
N ALA A 106 -8.30 -0.35 -4.34
CA ALA A 106 -7.22 0.04 -3.43
C ALA A 106 -6.19 0.96 -4.14
N GLY A 107 -5.86 0.68 -5.40
CA GLY A 107 -4.99 1.54 -6.22
C GLY A 107 -5.60 2.92 -6.46
N VAL A 108 -6.89 2.98 -6.81
CA VAL A 108 -7.62 4.24 -6.99
C VAL A 108 -7.69 5.03 -5.69
N LEU A 109 -8.05 4.38 -4.58
CA LEU A 109 -8.05 4.97 -3.25
C LEU A 109 -6.69 5.58 -2.91
N LYS A 110 -5.59 4.87 -3.19
CA LYS A 110 -4.23 5.38 -2.97
C LYS A 110 -3.92 6.63 -3.79
N ILE A 111 -4.48 6.80 -4.99
CA ILE A 111 -4.28 8.06 -5.75
C ILE A 111 -4.88 9.23 -4.96
N PHE A 112 -6.11 9.08 -4.45
CA PHE A 112 -6.78 10.12 -3.68
C PHE A 112 -6.08 10.39 -2.34
N THR A 113 -5.77 9.36 -1.57
CA THR A 113 -5.12 9.55 -0.26
C THR A 113 -3.72 10.11 -0.39
N SER A 114 -2.95 9.67 -1.40
CA SER A 114 -1.59 10.19 -1.64
C SER A 114 -1.63 11.65 -2.09
N TYR A 115 -2.64 12.06 -2.88
CA TYR A 115 -2.81 13.47 -3.24
C TYR A 115 -3.08 14.34 -2.01
N CYS A 116 -3.99 13.91 -1.14
CA CYS A 116 -4.30 14.64 0.09
C CYS A 116 -3.09 14.72 1.03
N THR A 117 -2.36 13.61 1.22
CA THR A 117 -1.16 13.59 2.07
C THR A 117 -0.06 14.47 1.49
N SER A 118 0.21 14.44 0.19
CA SER A 118 1.16 15.36 -0.46
C SER A 118 0.83 16.84 -0.21
N ILE A 119 -0.46 17.22 -0.19
CA ILE A 119 -0.87 18.59 0.15
C ILE A 119 -0.52 18.89 1.61
N VAL A 120 -0.86 17.99 2.54
CA VAL A 120 -0.55 18.17 3.97
C VAL A 120 0.96 18.27 4.18
N GLU A 121 1.76 17.41 3.56
CA GLU A 121 3.22 17.44 3.65
C GLU A 121 3.80 18.77 3.14
N ALA A 122 3.31 19.26 1.99
CA ALA A 122 3.74 20.54 1.45
C ALA A 122 3.39 21.71 2.38
N LEU A 123 2.22 21.68 3.01
CA LEU A 123 1.82 22.69 4.01
C LEU A 123 2.65 22.61 5.30
N MET A 124 3.00 21.40 5.75
CA MET A 124 3.83 21.19 6.95
C MET A 124 5.21 21.83 6.83
N VAL A 125 5.76 21.92 5.61
CA VAL A 125 7.05 22.58 5.34
C VAL A 125 6.90 24.08 5.00
N GLY A 126 5.70 24.66 5.16
CA GLY A 126 5.45 26.10 5.01
C GLY A 126 5.12 26.55 3.59
N THR A 127 4.80 25.63 2.66
CA THR A 127 4.39 25.99 1.31
C THR A 127 3.02 26.68 1.32
N SER A 128 2.80 27.68 0.46
CA SER A 128 1.48 28.29 0.30
C SER A 128 0.47 27.27 -0.25
N PHE A 129 -0.79 27.39 0.14
CA PHE A 129 -1.82 26.42 -0.25
C PHE A 129 -1.94 26.21 -1.76
N ASN A 130 -1.95 27.29 -2.54
CA ASN A 130 -2.03 27.20 -4.00
C ASN A 130 -0.82 26.45 -4.59
N ALA A 131 0.39 26.73 -4.09
CA ALA A 131 1.59 26.03 -4.54
C ALA A 131 1.59 24.55 -4.11
N ALA A 132 1.09 24.24 -2.90
CA ALA A 132 0.95 22.87 -2.41
C ALA A 132 0.01 22.02 -3.28
N VAL A 133 -1.14 22.58 -3.67
CA VAL A 133 -2.11 21.93 -4.57
C VAL A 133 -1.46 21.64 -5.93
N VAL A 134 -0.78 22.62 -6.52
CA VAL A 134 -0.11 22.44 -7.82
C VAL A 134 1.01 21.40 -7.73
N ALA A 135 1.89 21.50 -6.73
CA ALA A 135 2.98 20.54 -6.54
C ALA A 135 2.47 19.11 -6.32
N SER A 136 1.41 18.96 -5.52
CA SER A 136 0.78 17.66 -5.28
C SER A 136 0.17 17.08 -6.55
N PHE A 137 -0.43 17.93 -7.40
CA PHE A 137 -0.98 17.50 -8.69
C PHE A 137 0.13 17.01 -9.63
N LEU A 138 1.28 17.69 -9.66
CA LEU A 138 2.44 17.29 -10.44
C LEU A 138 3.08 15.97 -9.97
N SER A 139 2.82 15.54 -8.73
CA SER A 139 3.26 14.24 -8.19
C SER A 139 2.37 13.07 -8.60
N LEU A 140 1.13 13.33 -9.04
CA LEU A 140 0.15 12.30 -9.38
C LEU A 140 0.60 11.29 -10.43
N PRO A 141 1.36 11.64 -11.50
CA PRO A 141 1.79 10.66 -12.49
C PRO A 141 2.56 9.49 -11.87
N ALA A 142 3.46 9.76 -10.90
CA ALA A 142 4.20 8.72 -10.22
C ALA A 142 3.29 7.85 -9.33
N THR A 143 2.33 8.47 -8.64
CA THR A 143 1.32 7.78 -7.84
C THR A 143 0.43 6.89 -8.70
N VAL A 144 0.02 7.35 -9.88
CA VAL A 144 -0.77 6.55 -10.84
C VAL A 144 0.01 5.32 -11.29
N ILE A 145 1.29 5.48 -11.62
CA ILE A 145 2.17 4.34 -11.98
C ILE A 145 2.24 3.34 -10.82
N ASN A 146 2.40 3.83 -9.58
CA ASN A 146 2.40 3.02 -8.38
C ASN A 146 1.06 2.28 -8.14
N SER A 147 -0.06 2.93 -8.40
CA SER A 147 -1.39 2.34 -8.28
C SER A 147 -1.65 1.29 -9.35
N ILE A 148 -1.18 1.50 -10.59
CA ILE A 148 -1.23 0.48 -11.65
C ILE A 148 -0.37 -0.72 -11.26
N SER A 149 0.87 -0.49 -10.80
CA SER A 149 1.74 -1.55 -10.30
C SER A 149 1.06 -2.35 -9.19
N THR A 150 0.41 -1.67 -8.24
CA THR A 150 -0.36 -2.32 -7.17
C THR A 150 -1.52 -3.15 -7.72
N ALA A 151 -2.30 -2.61 -8.66
CA ALA A 151 -3.43 -3.30 -9.28
C ALA A 151 -3.02 -4.58 -10.01
N ILE A 152 -1.79 -4.63 -10.55
CA ILE A 152 -1.23 -5.80 -11.23
C ILE A 152 -0.58 -6.78 -10.24
N CYS A 153 0.24 -6.27 -9.31
CA CYS A 153 1.03 -7.09 -8.40
C CYS A 153 0.18 -7.77 -7.34
N VAL A 154 -0.87 -7.11 -6.80
CA VAL A 154 -1.72 -7.70 -5.75
C VAL A 154 -2.37 -9.01 -6.23
N PRO A 155 -3.11 -9.09 -7.35
CA PRO A 155 -3.71 -10.35 -7.78
C PRO A 155 -2.67 -11.42 -8.11
N LEU A 156 -1.57 -11.05 -8.78
CA LEU A 156 -0.51 -11.98 -9.15
C LEU A 156 0.12 -12.63 -7.92
N LEU A 157 0.55 -11.82 -6.95
CA LEU A 157 1.17 -12.29 -5.73
C LEU A 157 0.18 -13.02 -4.82
N TYR A 158 -1.08 -12.57 -4.75
CA TYR A 158 -2.11 -13.23 -3.96
C TYR A 158 -2.31 -14.69 -4.40
N PHE A 159 -2.53 -14.93 -5.68
CA PHE A 159 -2.75 -16.30 -6.18
C PHE A 159 -1.49 -17.16 -6.14
N LEU A 160 -0.31 -16.56 -6.34
CA LEU A 160 0.97 -17.24 -6.16
C LEU A 160 1.15 -17.73 -4.71
N LEU A 161 0.98 -16.82 -3.74
CA LEU A 161 1.10 -17.13 -2.32
C LEU A 161 0.04 -18.13 -1.85
N LYS A 162 -1.22 -17.96 -2.28
CA LYS A 162 -2.30 -18.90 -1.97
C LYS A 162 -1.98 -20.32 -2.45
N ARG A 163 -1.39 -20.46 -3.65
CA ARG A 163 -0.94 -21.76 -4.18
C ARG A 163 0.18 -22.35 -3.32
N ILE A 164 1.16 -21.54 -2.94
CA ILE A 164 2.29 -21.98 -2.10
C ILE A 164 1.80 -22.46 -0.73
N PHE A 165 0.94 -21.69 -0.06
CA PHE A 165 0.38 -22.07 1.23
C PHE A 165 -0.39 -23.39 1.16
N LYS A 166 -1.19 -23.61 0.12
CA LYS A 166 -1.89 -24.87 -0.10
C LYS A 166 -0.93 -26.06 -0.29
N ILE A 167 0.18 -25.87 -0.99
CA ILE A 167 1.21 -26.92 -1.19
C ILE A 167 1.87 -27.27 0.13
N ILE A 168 2.23 -26.26 0.93
CA ILE A 168 2.88 -26.46 2.23
C ILE A 168 1.94 -27.20 3.18
N GLU A 169 0.66 -26.81 3.23
CA GLU A 169 -0.34 -27.47 4.06
C GLU A 169 -0.53 -28.94 3.68
N LYS A 170 -0.57 -29.24 2.37
CA LYS A 170 -0.63 -30.62 1.88
C LYS A 170 0.60 -31.47 2.27
N ARG A 171 1.78 -30.88 2.45
CA ARG A 171 3.00 -31.59 2.88
C ARG A 171 3.07 -31.84 4.39
N ARG A 172 2.28 -31.09 5.17
CA ARG A 172 2.27 -31.19 6.63
C ARG A 172 1.28 -32.25 7.14
N ASN A 173 0.30 -32.59 6.31
CA ASN A 173 -0.68 -33.66 6.54
C ASN A 173 -0.24 -34.94 5.81
#